data_AF-A0A7K0DXS6-F1
#
_entry.id   AF-A0A7K0DXS6-F1
#
_cell.length_a   1.000
_cell.length_b   1.000
_cell.length_c   1.000
_cell.angle_alpha   90.00
_cell.angle_beta   90.00
_cell.angle_gamma   90.00
#
_symmetry.space_group_name_H-M   'P 1'
#
loop_
_entity.id
_entity.type
_entity.pdbx_description
1 polymer ?
#
loop_
_entity_poly.entity_id
_entity_poly.type
_entity_poly.pdbx_seq_one_letter_code
_entity_poly.pdbx_strand_id
1 'polypeptide(L)'
;MNEIFGHDPWWLVVGKSIAVFVYLLLIPLLAVLIERKVVAYMQMRVGPNRVGPRGTLQSLADGVKMLLKEDIVPAIVDKPIFVLAPVIALIPAVMAFAVIPLGPEVSVFGTHTALQLTDMPVAVLYILAMASIGVYGIVLAGWASGSTYPLLGGLRSTAQVISYEIAMAACFAAVFLLSGTMSTSGIVEKQWGTWNVFLLLPSFLIYAVAMVGETNRAPFDLPEAEGELVGGFHTEYSSLKFAMFMMAEYINMGTVSALASTMFFGGWHAPFPISLWHGANSGWWPLLWITAKIWIFLFVFIWLRGTLPRLRYDQFMNLGWKLLIPVSLLWAMIVATLKVLQDNGYHVQTAGLVGAGIVVSLLLIAVVVRAGKARGPIADSEPAAAEQVPIYPVPPMPENPGSQPEKSGLLDPLAGFAVTAATMFKKPNTEFYPEVKTPTAPRYHGRHQLNRHPDGLEKCIGCELCAWACPADAIFVEGADNTESERFSPGERYGQIYQINYLRCIGCGLCIEACPTRALTMTNEYEMADDNRGDLIYEKDRLLAPLGSGMTAPPHAMQPGTTEADYYLGRVAGAESAEPESDPAPAGGGVR
;
A
#
# COMPACT_ATOMS: atom_id res chain seq x y z
N MET A 1 16.79 -32.98 -21.13
CA MET A 1 16.61 -31.58 -21.57
C MET A 1 17.90 -30.76 -21.72
N ASN A 2 19.05 -31.13 -21.11
CA ASN A 2 20.31 -30.37 -21.26
C ASN A 2 20.85 -30.23 -22.69
N GLU A 3 20.46 -31.09 -23.63
CA GLU A 3 20.90 -31.03 -25.05
C GLU A 3 20.13 -30.02 -25.91
N ILE A 4 19.09 -29.36 -25.39
CA ILE A 4 18.25 -28.43 -26.16
C ILE A 4 18.66 -26.97 -25.92
N PHE A 5 19.23 -26.69 -24.75
CA PHE A 5 19.65 -25.35 -24.37
C PHE A 5 20.99 -25.00 -25.04
N GLY A 6 21.10 -23.77 -25.56
CA GLY A 6 22.32 -23.26 -26.20
C GLY A 6 22.43 -23.50 -27.72
N HIS A 7 21.46 -24.21 -28.33
CA HIS A 7 21.38 -24.41 -29.79
C HIS A 7 20.30 -23.55 -30.47
N ASP A 8 19.59 -22.72 -29.69
CA ASP A 8 18.60 -21.79 -30.21
C ASP A 8 19.27 -20.72 -31.11
N PRO A 9 18.69 -20.39 -32.27
CA PRO A 9 19.21 -19.33 -33.12
C PRO A 9 19.07 -17.97 -32.43
N TRP A 10 20.03 -17.06 -32.66
CA TRP A 10 20.12 -15.76 -31.95
C TRP A 10 18.82 -14.93 -32.01
N TRP A 11 18.11 -14.94 -33.13
CA TRP A 11 16.86 -14.19 -33.31
C TRP A 11 15.75 -14.72 -32.40
N LEU A 12 15.72 -16.03 -32.16
CA LEU A 12 14.77 -16.68 -31.27
C LEU A 12 15.10 -16.35 -29.81
N VAL A 13 16.38 -16.32 -29.45
CA VAL A 13 16.82 -15.88 -28.11
C VAL A 13 16.40 -14.44 -27.85
N VAL A 14 16.62 -13.52 -28.80
CA VAL A 14 16.17 -12.13 -28.68
C VAL A 14 14.64 -12.05 -28.57
N GLY A 15 13.91 -12.79 -29.42
CA GLY A 15 12.45 -12.85 -29.38
C GLY A 15 11.91 -13.36 -28.04
N LYS A 16 12.51 -14.42 -27.49
CA LYS A 16 12.18 -14.95 -26.15
C LYS A 16 12.47 -13.94 -25.05
N SER A 17 13.63 -13.27 -25.08
CA SER A 17 13.98 -12.24 -24.09
C SER A 17 12.98 -11.10 -24.08
N ILE A 18 12.56 -10.61 -25.26
CA ILE A 18 11.53 -9.57 -25.38
C ILE A 18 10.19 -10.09 -24.87
N ALA A 19 9.80 -11.32 -25.21
CA ALA A 19 8.54 -11.91 -24.76
C ALA A 19 8.49 -12.07 -23.23
N VAL A 20 9.59 -12.53 -22.61
CA VAL A 20 9.73 -12.63 -21.15
C VAL A 20 9.69 -11.24 -20.51
N PHE A 21 10.39 -10.25 -21.08
CA PHE A 21 10.36 -8.89 -20.59
C PHE A 21 8.94 -8.29 -20.63
N VAL A 22 8.22 -8.46 -21.74
CA VAL A 22 6.82 -8.02 -21.86
C VAL A 22 5.92 -8.76 -20.86
N TYR A 23 6.08 -10.08 -20.71
CA TYR A 23 5.35 -10.87 -19.71
C TYR A 23 5.56 -10.32 -18.29
N LEU A 24 6.82 -10.01 -17.94
CA LEU A 24 7.17 -9.42 -16.65
C LEU A 24 6.61 -8.02 -16.46
N LEU A 25 6.49 -7.20 -17.51
CA LEU A 25 5.85 -5.87 -17.42
C LEU A 25 4.33 -5.96 -17.27
N LEU A 26 3.70 -7.01 -17.80
CA LEU A 26 2.27 -7.22 -17.66
C LEU A 26 1.89 -7.62 -16.22
N ILE A 27 2.76 -8.33 -15.49
CA ILE A 27 2.55 -8.70 -14.09
C ILE A 27 2.25 -7.47 -13.21
N PRO A 28 3.15 -6.46 -13.03
CA PRO A 28 2.89 -5.30 -12.19
C PRO A 28 1.69 -4.49 -12.69
N LEU A 29 1.54 -4.32 -14.00
CA LEU A 29 0.44 -3.56 -14.58
C LEU A 29 -0.93 -4.14 -14.18
N LEU A 30 -1.07 -5.46 -14.24
CA LEU A 30 -2.29 -6.15 -13.82
C LEU A 30 -2.39 -6.31 -12.30
N ALA A 31 -1.27 -6.60 -11.62
CA ALA A 31 -1.23 -6.88 -10.18
C ALA A 31 -1.67 -5.67 -9.37
N VAL A 32 -1.19 -4.46 -9.71
CA VAL A 32 -1.61 -3.21 -9.06
C VAL A 32 -3.12 -3.00 -9.15
N LEU A 33 -3.71 -3.25 -10.32
CA LEU A 33 -5.14 -3.10 -10.53
C LEU A 33 -5.95 -4.13 -9.75
N ILE A 34 -5.52 -5.38 -9.79
CA ILE A 34 -6.17 -6.50 -9.10
C ILE A 34 -6.07 -6.29 -7.59
N GLU A 35 -4.90 -5.90 -7.07
CA GLU A 35 -4.68 -5.60 -5.66
C GLU A 35 -5.64 -4.51 -5.18
N ARG A 36 -5.75 -3.39 -5.89
CA ARG A 36 -6.70 -2.31 -5.55
C ARG A 36 -8.16 -2.80 -5.49
N LYS A 37 -8.56 -3.67 -6.42
CA LYS A 37 -9.94 -4.21 -6.45
C LYS A 37 -10.19 -5.24 -5.36
N VAL A 38 -9.29 -6.19 -5.20
CA VAL A 38 -9.44 -7.30 -4.24
C VAL A 38 -9.42 -6.77 -2.81
N VAL A 39 -8.50 -5.85 -2.47
CA VAL A 39 -8.49 -5.20 -1.15
C VAL A 39 -9.75 -4.37 -0.92
N ALA A 40 -10.24 -3.65 -1.94
CA ALA A 40 -11.50 -2.93 -1.85
C ALA A 40 -12.68 -3.86 -1.54
N TYR A 41 -12.75 -5.04 -2.20
CA TYR A 41 -13.78 -6.04 -1.92
C TYR A 41 -13.69 -6.62 -0.51
N MET A 42 -12.48 -6.93 -0.01
CA MET A 42 -12.30 -7.36 1.39
C MET A 42 -12.79 -6.30 2.39
N GLN A 43 -12.63 -5.03 2.05
CA GLN A 43 -13.04 -3.86 2.84
C GLN A 43 -14.50 -3.43 2.58
N MET A 44 -15.27 -4.19 1.79
CA MET A 44 -16.65 -3.86 1.41
C MET A 44 -16.82 -2.47 0.76
N ARG A 45 -15.81 -1.99 0.04
CA ARG A 45 -15.86 -0.77 -0.78
C ARG A 45 -15.66 -1.07 -2.26
N VAL A 46 -16.03 -0.13 -3.12
CA VAL A 46 -15.86 -0.28 -4.57
C VAL A 46 -14.42 0.07 -4.95
N GLY A 47 -13.74 -0.82 -5.69
CA GLY A 47 -12.41 -0.55 -6.25
C GLY A 47 -12.45 0.42 -7.45
N PRO A 48 -11.33 0.65 -8.15
CA PRO A 48 -11.28 1.54 -9.31
C PRO A 48 -12.33 1.18 -10.37
N ASN A 49 -13.25 2.12 -10.69
CA ASN A 49 -14.36 1.92 -11.62
C ASN A 49 -14.46 2.96 -12.76
N ARG A 50 -13.65 4.04 -12.76
CA ARG A 50 -13.77 5.17 -13.72
C ARG A 50 -12.90 5.06 -14.96
N VAL A 51 -11.59 4.83 -14.80
CA VAL A 51 -10.63 4.93 -15.91
C VAL A 51 -10.71 3.68 -16.79
N GLY A 52 -11.48 3.79 -17.88
CA GLY A 52 -11.82 2.67 -18.78
C GLY A 52 -12.95 1.78 -18.24
N PRO A 53 -13.38 0.75 -19.00
CA PRO A 53 -14.46 -0.13 -18.59
C PRO A 53 -14.15 -0.82 -17.25
N ARG A 54 -14.90 -0.49 -16.20
CA ARG A 54 -14.63 -0.97 -14.82
C ARG A 54 -13.21 -0.67 -14.33
N GLY A 55 -12.60 0.44 -14.73
CA GLY A 55 -11.28 0.85 -14.24
C GLY A 55 -10.08 0.10 -14.83
N THR A 56 -10.24 -0.70 -15.90
CA THR A 56 -9.16 -1.52 -16.48
C THR A 56 -7.95 -0.74 -16.98
N LEU A 57 -8.11 0.55 -17.32
CA LEU A 57 -7.03 1.39 -17.83
C LEU A 57 -6.31 2.19 -16.74
N GLN A 58 -6.65 2.00 -15.46
CA GLN A 58 -6.07 2.76 -14.35
C GLN A 58 -4.55 2.58 -14.26
N SER A 59 -4.03 1.35 -14.26
CA SER A 59 -2.58 1.12 -14.15
C SER A 59 -1.81 1.71 -15.32
N LEU A 60 -2.42 1.75 -16.51
CA LEU A 60 -1.82 2.40 -17.68
C LEU A 60 -1.75 3.92 -17.48
N ALA A 61 -2.83 4.53 -16.98
CA ALA A 61 -2.84 5.96 -16.64
C ALA A 61 -1.81 6.29 -15.55
N ASP A 62 -1.64 5.43 -14.55
CA ASP A 62 -0.61 5.58 -13.52
C ASP A 62 0.80 5.53 -14.12
N GLY A 63 1.05 4.61 -15.07
CA GLY A 63 2.32 4.52 -15.79
C GLY A 63 2.62 5.77 -16.64
N VAL A 64 1.63 6.25 -17.41
CA VAL A 64 1.74 7.49 -18.20
C VAL A 64 1.98 8.69 -17.29
N LYS A 65 1.29 8.75 -16.15
CA LYS A 65 1.52 9.78 -15.13
C LYS A 65 2.96 9.75 -14.64
N MET A 66 3.51 8.57 -14.32
CA MET A 66 4.90 8.48 -13.86
C MET A 66 5.90 8.92 -14.95
N LEU A 67 5.61 8.69 -16.23
CA LEU A 67 6.44 9.14 -17.34
C LEU A 67 6.42 10.66 -17.56
N LEU A 68 5.24 11.28 -17.41
CA LEU A 68 5.05 12.73 -17.61
C LEU A 68 5.38 13.56 -16.35
N LYS A 69 5.46 12.92 -15.19
CA LYS A 69 5.75 13.58 -13.93
C LYS A 69 7.20 14.07 -13.90
N GLU A 70 7.39 15.27 -13.35
CA GLU A 70 8.71 15.87 -13.20
C GLU A 70 9.66 14.99 -12.37
N ASP A 71 10.86 14.77 -12.92
CA ASP A 71 11.93 14.03 -12.27
C ASP A 71 12.83 14.97 -11.47
N ILE A 72 12.70 14.96 -10.14
CA ILE A 72 13.40 15.85 -9.24
C ILE A 72 14.66 15.13 -8.75
N VAL A 73 15.81 15.79 -8.85
CA VAL A 73 17.07 15.34 -8.26
C VAL A 73 17.50 16.38 -7.23
N PRO A 74 17.36 16.10 -5.91
CA PRO A 74 17.72 17.07 -4.89
C PRO A 74 19.22 17.44 -4.95
N ALA A 75 19.58 18.64 -4.51
CA ALA A 75 20.98 19.11 -4.60
C ALA A 75 21.94 18.36 -3.65
N ILE A 76 21.43 17.78 -2.57
CA ILE A 76 22.21 17.12 -1.51
C ILE A 76 22.61 15.67 -1.84
N VAL A 77 22.05 15.08 -2.90
CA VAL A 77 22.23 13.65 -3.23
C VAL A 77 23.53 13.36 -3.99
N ASP A 78 24.03 12.13 -3.83
CA ASP A 78 25.06 11.58 -4.70
C ASP A 78 24.45 11.23 -6.07
N LYS A 79 24.61 12.12 -7.07
CA LYS A 79 23.90 12.01 -8.36
C LYS A 79 24.15 10.68 -9.09
N PRO A 80 25.40 10.20 -9.26
CA PRO A 80 25.65 8.92 -9.94
C PRO A 80 24.92 7.74 -9.27
N ILE A 81 25.07 7.60 -7.96
CA ILE A 81 24.48 6.47 -7.23
C ILE A 81 22.95 6.61 -7.18
N PHE A 82 22.43 7.83 -7.00
CA PHE A 82 21.00 8.11 -6.96
C PHE A 82 20.29 7.68 -8.25
N VAL A 83 20.89 7.96 -9.42
CA VAL A 83 20.33 7.56 -10.72
C VAL A 83 20.52 6.06 -11.00
N LEU A 84 21.63 5.47 -10.54
CA LEU A 84 21.95 4.06 -10.82
C LEU A 84 21.22 3.08 -9.89
N ALA A 85 20.88 3.46 -8.66
CA ALA A 85 20.26 2.58 -7.68
C ALA A 85 18.93 1.92 -8.16
N PRO A 86 17.97 2.64 -8.78
CA PRO A 86 16.77 2.00 -9.34
C PRO A 86 17.08 1.02 -10.48
N VAL A 87 18.13 1.28 -11.28
CA VAL A 87 18.58 0.38 -12.35
C VAL A 87 19.15 -0.91 -11.76
N ILE A 88 19.95 -0.79 -10.69
CA ILE A 88 20.53 -1.93 -9.95
C ILE A 88 19.44 -2.76 -9.28
N ALA A 89 18.33 -2.17 -8.84
CA ALA A 89 17.20 -2.93 -8.31
C ALA A 89 16.42 -3.66 -9.42
N LEU A 90 16.18 -2.99 -10.55
CA LEU A 90 15.32 -3.50 -11.62
C LEU A 90 15.97 -4.60 -12.47
N ILE A 91 17.23 -4.43 -12.87
CA ILE A 91 17.91 -5.38 -13.78
C ILE A 91 17.93 -6.80 -13.17
N PRO A 92 18.38 -7.02 -11.93
CA PRO A 92 18.39 -8.35 -11.32
C PRO A 92 17.00 -8.96 -11.18
N ALA A 93 15.98 -8.14 -10.87
CA ALA A 93 14.59 -8.61 -10.78
C ALA A 93 14.10 -9.20 -12.10
N VAL A 94 14.45 -8.58 -13.24
CA VAL A 94 14.14 -9.09 -14.58
C VAL A 94 15.00 -10.30 -14.92
N MET A 95 16.30 -10.22 -14.65
CA MET A 95 17.28 -11.26 -14.99
C MET A 95 17.02 -12.59 -14.25
N ALA A 96 16.54 -12.53 -13.00
CA ALA A 96 16.20 -13.72 -12.22
C ALA A 96 15.18 -14.63 -12.92
N PHE A 97 14.30 -14.07 -13.76
CA PHE A 97 13.29 -14.83 -14.48
C PHE A 97 13.84 -15.62 -15.68
N ALA A 98 15.07 -15.34 -16.13
CA ALA A 98 15.69 -15.99 -17.29
C ALA A 98 15.78 -17.52 -17.17
N VAL A 99 15.91 -18.01 -15.94
CA VAL A 99 16.08 -19.45 -15.65
C VAL A 99 14.79 -20.13 -15.19
N ILE A 100 13.65 -19.46 -15.24
CA ILE A 100 12.38 -20.04 -14.78
C ILE A 100 11.72 -20.80 -15.95
N PRO A 101 11.38 -22.09 -15.78
CA PRO A 101 10.73 -22.88 -16.82
C PRO A 101 9.25 -22.54 -16.92
N LEU A 102 8.84 -21.95 -18.05
CA LEU A 102 7.43 -21.59 -18.30
C LEU A 102 6.62 -22.72 -18.93
N GLY A 103 7.29 -23.74 -19.48
CA GLY A 103 6.63 -24.84 -20.17
C GLY A 103 7.60 -25.86 -20.75
N PRO A 104 7.07 -26.90 -21.40
CA PRO A 104 7.86 -27.91 -22.08
C PRO A 104 8.45 -27.37 -23.39
N GLU A 105 9.01 -28.28 -24.19
CA GLU A 105 9.41 -28.01 -25.57
C GLU A 105 8.21 -27.65 -26.45
N VAL A 106 8.34 -26.53 -27.16
CA VAL A 106 7.36 -26.03 -28.11
C VAL A 106 8.02 -25.76 -29.47
N SER A 107 7.25 -25.92 -30.54
CA SER A 107 7.70 -25.53 -31.88
C SER A 107 7.38 -24.06 -32.13
N VAL A 108 8.40 -23.23 -32.33
CA VAL A 108 8.29 -21.82 -32.72
C VAL A 108 8.83 -21.68 -34.14
N PHE A 109 7.97 -21.36 -35.10
CA PHE A 109 8.34 -21.19 -36.53
C PHE A 109 9.20 -22.34 -37.10
N GLY A 110 8.90 -23.58 -36.73
CA GLY A 110 9.62 -24.78 -37.20
C GLY A 110 10.88 -25.14 -36.40
N THR A 111 11.27 -24.35 -35.40
CA THR A 111 12.35 -24.68 -34.45
C THR A 111 11.77 -25.22 -33.14
N HIS A 112 12.25 -26.37 -32.68
CA HIS A 112 11.86 -26.93 -31.39
C HIS A 112 12.72 -26.32 -30.30
N THR A 113 12.07 -25.71 -29.31
CA THR A 113 12.76 -24.96 -28.27
C THR A 113 12.03 -25.09 -26.94
N ALA A 114 12.76 -25.13 -25.84
CA ALA A 114 12.15 -25.10 -24.51
C ALA A 114 11.52 -23.72 -24.25
N LEU A 115 10.37 -23.68 -23.57
CA LEU A 115 9.74 -22.44 -23.12
C LEU A 115 10.44 -21.90 -21.85
N GLN A 116 11.74 -21.67 -21.99
CA GLN A 116 12.67 -21.17 -20.99
C GLN A 116 13.80 -20.45 -21.76
N LEU A 117 14.35 -19.36 -21.20
CA LEU A 117 15.39 -18.60 -21.89
C LEU A 117 16.74 -19.33 -21.84
N THR A 118 17.13 -19.78 -20.66
CA THR A 118 18.33 -20.60 -20.47
C THR A 118 18.17 -21.50 -19.24
N ASP A 119 18.84 -22.65 -19.23
CA ASP A 119 18.99 -23.47 -18.02
C ASP A 119 20.47 -23.71 -17.75
N MET A 120 20.84 -23.73 -16.47
CA MET A 120 22.20 -23.98 -16.05
C MET A 120 22.23 -24.89 -14.82
N PRO A 121 23.30 -25.66 -14.59
CA PRO A 121 23.38 -26.59 -13.47
C PRO A 121 23.17 -25.94 -12.09
N VAL A 122 23.45 -24.65 -11.98
CA VAL A 122 23.34 -23.84 -10.75
C VAL A 122 22.21 -22.79 -10.82
N ALA A 123 21.14 -23.07 -11.58
CA ALA A 123 20.07 -22.10 -11.88
C ALA A 123 19.44 -21.47 -10.64
N VAL A 124 19.14 -22.25 -9.59
CA VAL A 124 18.54 -21.69 -8.37
C VAL A 124 19.52 -20.79 -7.60
N LEU A 125 20.82 -21.12 -7.60
CA LEU A 125 21.85 -20.25 -6.98
C LEU A 125 22.00 -18.93 -7.73
N TYR A 126 21.82 -18.93 -9.05
CA TYR A 126 21.78 -17.71 -9.84
C TYR A 126 20.61 -16.80 -9.45
N ILE A 127 19.41 -17.37 -9.20
CA ILE A 127 18.26 -16.57 -8.73
C ILE A 127 18.59 -15.90 -7.39
N LEU A 128 19.15 -16.66 -6.44
CA LEU A 128 19.58 -16.11 -5.15
C LEU A 128 20.64 -15.01 -5.34
N ALA A 129 21.62 -15.21 -6.22
CA ALA A 129 22.62 -14.18 -6.51
C ALA A 129 21.99 -12.91 -7.11
N MET A 130 20.99 -13.03 -7.99
CA MET A 130 20.28 -11.87 -8.53
C MET A 130 19.45 -11.17 -7.45
N ALA A 131 18.78 -11.91 -6.56
CA ALA A 131 18.05 -11.37 -5.42
C ALA A 131 18.99 -10.55 -4.52
N SER A 132 20.12 -11.13 -4.10
CA SER A 132 21.19 -10.46 -3.36
C SER A 132 21.65 -9.15 -4.03
N ILE A 133 21.84 -9.14 -5.36
CA ILE A 133 22.22 -7.91 -6.11
C ILE A 133 21.10 -6.87 -6.06
N GLY A 134 19.83 -7.28 -6.14
CA GLY A 134 18.68 -6.39 -6.01
C GLY A 134 18.66 -5.63 -4.68
N VAL A 135 19.08 -6.27 -3.59
CA VAL A 135 19.19 -5.63 -2.26
C VAL A 135 20.19 -4.48 -2.23
N TYR A 136 21.29 -4.56 -2.99
CA TYR A 136 22.22 -3.43 -3.10
C TYR A 136 21.55 -2.19 -3.70
N GLY A 137 20.59 -2.35 -4.60
CA GLY A 137 19.79 -1.24 -5.12
C GLY A 137 19.06 -0.49 -4.00
N ILE A 138 18.52 -1.22 -3.02
CA ILE A 138 17.80 -0.65 -1.86
C ILE A 138 18.75 0.12 -0.93
N VAL A 139 19.90 -0.47 -0.59
CA VAL A 139 20.91 0.19 0.28
C VAL A 139 21.43 1.46 -0.38
N LEU A 140 21.83 1.36 -1.65
CA LEU A 140 22.42 2.46 -2.40
C LEU A 140 21.42 3.60 -2.58
N ALA A 141 20.13 3.29 -2.74
CA ALA A 141 19.07 4.30 -2.79
C ALA A 141 18.95 5.08 -1.47
N GLY A 142 18.92 4.36 -0.34
CA GLY A 142 18.87 4.97 0.99
C GLY A 142 20.11 5.83 1.29
N TRP A 143 21.30 5.35 0.90
CA TRP A 143 22.57 6.08 1.06
C TRP A 143 22.66 7.32 0.17
N ALA A 144 22.34 7.18 -1.12
CA ALA A 144 22.48 8.27 -2.09
C ALA A 144 21.52 9.43 -1.84
N SER A 145 20.40 9.17 -1.16
CA SER A 145 19.39 10.17 -0.80
C SER A 145 19.90 11.31 0.11
N GLY A 146 21.07 11.16 0.75
CA GLY A 146 21.71 12.24 1.50
C GLY A 146 21.00 12.67 2.80
N SER A 147 19.99 11.92 3.22
CA SER A 147 19.21 12.13 4.45
C SER A 147 19.29 10.89 5.36
N THR A 148 19.31 11.10 6.68
CA THR A 148 19.39 10.02 7.67
C THR A 148 18.13 9.16 7.69
N TYR A 149 16.98 9.73 7.33
CA TYR A 149 15.69 9.05 7.38
C TYR A 149 15.56 7.96 6.28
N PRO A 150 15.80 8.25 4.99
CA PRO A 150 15.88 7.22 3.95
C PRO A 150 16.99 6.20 4.17
N LEU A 151 18.14 6.62 4.72
CA LEU A 151 19.24 5.71 5.03
C LEU A 151 18.82 4.65 6.06
N LEU A 152 18.15 5.06 7.14
CA LEU A 152 17.68 4.15 8.18
C LEU A 152 16.60 3.19 7.63
N GLY A 153 15.72 3.69 6.74
CA GLY A 153 14.74 2.86 6.03
C GLY A 153 15.39 1.81 5.12
N GLY A 154 16.37 2.21 4.30
CA GLY A 154 17.11 1.32 3.41
C GLY A 154 17.93 0.25 4.16
N LEU A 155 18.59 0.62 5.27
CA LEU A 155 19.33 -0.31 6.11
C LEU A 155 18.43 -1.36 6.76
N ARG A 156 17.25 -0.97 7.24
CA ARG A 156 16.29 -1.90 7.86
C ARG A 156 15.67 -2.85 6.83
N SER A 157 15.28 -2.34 5.67
CA SER A 157 14.82 -3.17 4.55
C SER A 157 15.87 -4.20 4.17
N THR A 158 17.11 -3.77 4.04
CA THR A 158 18.22 -4.65 3.65
C THR A 158 18.48 -5.73 4.68
N ALA A 159 18.54 -5.36 5.96
CA ALA A 159 18.74 -6.32 7.04
C ALA A 159 17.61 -7.37 7.09
N GLN A 160 16.38 -6.95 6.82
CA GLN A 160 15.24 -7.84 6.66
C GLN A 160 15.45 -8.79 5.46
N VAL A 161 15.63 -8.25 4.26
CA VAL A 161 15.69 -9.05 3.02
C VAL A 161 16.80 -10.10 3.13
N ILE A 162 18.01 -9.70 3.54
CA ILE A 162 19.14 -10.62 3.73
C ILE A 162 18.81 -11.73 4.75
N SER A 163 18.16 -11.40 5.86
CA SER A 163 17.84 -12.39 6.89
C SER A 163 16.85 -13.46 6.39
N TYR A 164 15.89 -13.05 5.55
CA TYR A 164 14.89 -13.94 4.99
C TYR A 164 15.39 -14.67 3.74
N GLU A 165 16.34 -14.10 3.01
CA GLU A 165 17.07 -14.76 1.94
C GLU A 165 17.84 -15.99 2.44
N ILE A 166 18.49 -15.88 3.62
CA ILE A 166 19.17 -17.02 4.28
C ILE A 166 18.17 -18.14 4.62
N ALA A 167 17.02 -17.78 5.20
CA ALA A 167 15.97 -18.75 5.53
C ALA A 167 15.40 -19.43 4.27
N MET A 168 15.20 -18.66 3.20
CA MET A 168 14.77 -19.15 1.89
C MET A 168 15.78 -20.12 1.27
N ALA A 169 17.07 -19.75 1.26
CA ALA A 169 18.14 -20.60 0.74
C ALA A 169 18.26 -21.93 1.52
N ALA A 170 18.13 -21.88 2.85
CA ALA A 170 18.13 -23.09 3.68
C ALA A 170 16.95 -24.03 3.37
N CYS A 171 15.80 -23.51 2.96
CA CYS A 171 14.67 -24.34 2.53
C CYS A 171 14.95 -25.08 1.23
N PHE A 172 15.71 -24.47 0.31
CA PHE A 172 16.06 -25.08 -0.98
C PHE A 172 17.06 -26.22 -0.86
N ALA A 173 17.91 -26.23 0.17
CA ALA A 173 18.81 -27.36 0.43
C ALA A 173 18.04 -28.70 0.49
N ALA A 174 16.87 -28.74 1.13
CA ALA A 174 16.03 -29.94 1.16
C ALA A 174 15.51 -30.35 -0.23
N VAL A 175 15.17 -29.37 -1.09
CA VAL A 175 14.71 -29.62 -2.47
C VAL A 175 15.85 -30.16 -3.33
N PHE A 176 17.07 -29.64 -3.16
CA PHE A 176 18.25 -30.12 -3.88
C PHE A 176 18.62 -31.55 -3.49
N LEU A 177 18.54 -31.89 -2.20
CA LEU A 177 18.79 -33.26 -1.72
C LEU A 177 17.80 -34.27 -2.29
N LEU A 178 16.52 -33.87 -2.44
CA LEU A 178 15.49 -34.74 -3.02
C LEU A 178 15.62 -34.86 -4.55
N SER A 179 15.89 -33.75 -5.23
CA SER A 179 15.91 -33.69 -6.70
C SER A 179 17.24 -34.14 -7.31
N GLY A 180 18.34 -34.05 -6.57
CA GLY A 180 19.69 -34.39 -7.03
C GLY A 180 20.29 -33.39 -8.03
N THR A 181 19.67 -32.22 -8.19
CA THR A 181 20.10 -31.15 -9.13
C THR A 181 19.68 -29.78 -8.61
N MET A 182 20.39 -28.72 -9.04
CA MET A 182 20.04 -27.32 -8.80
C MET A 182 19.55 -26.60 -10.07
N SER A 183 19.41 -27.33 -11.19
CA SER A 183 18.73 -26.84 -12.40
C SER A 183 17.23 -26.78 -12.17
N THR A 184 16.59 -25.69 -12.59
CA THR A 184 15.15 -25.48 -12.40
C THR A 184 14.34 -26.45 -13.26
N SER A 185 14.80 -26.75 -14.47
CA SER A 185 14.14 -27.68 -15.37
C SER A 185 14.21 -29.11 -14.84
N GLY A 186 15.38 -29.54 -14.33
CA GLY A 186 15.56 -30.86 -13.72
C GLY A 186 14.77 -31.04 -12.43
N ILE A 187 14.61 -29.98 -11.63
CA ILE A 187 13.75 -30.00 -10.43
C ILE A 187 12.27 -30.19 -10.81
N VAL A 188 11.80 -29.59 -11.90
CA VAL A 188 10.41 -29.75 -12.36
C VAL A 188 10.18 -31.18 -12.89
N GLU A 189 11.10 -31.73 -13.67
CA GLU A 189 11.02 -33.10 -14.18
C GLU A 189 10.91 -34.15 -13.05
N LYS A 190 11.65 -33.95 -11.95
CA LYS A 190 11.61 -34.84 -10.79
C LYS A 190 10.33 -34.75 -9.96
N GLN A 191 9.47 -33.76 -10.23
CA GLN A 191 8.16 -33.62 -9.60
C GLN A 191 7.04 -34.33 -10.37
N TRP A 192 7.37 -35.13 -11.39
CA TRP A 192 6.38 -35.93 -12.11
C TRP A 192 5.80 -37.03 -11.20
N GLY A 193 4.50 -36.93 -10.90
CA GLY A 193 3.76 -37.88 -10.05
C GLY A 193 3.36 -37.28 -8.69
N THR A 194 4.32 -36.79 -7.91
CA THR A 194 4.08 -36.15 -6.61
C THR A 194 4.78 -34.82 -6.49
N TRP A 195 4.05 -33.79 -6.09
CA TRP A 195 4.61 -32.47 -5.84
C TRP A 195 5.47 -32.44 -4.59
N ASN A 196 6.55 -31.67 -4.65
CA ASN A 196 7.49 -31.49 -3.54
C ASN A 196 6.81 -30.91 -2.30
N VAL A 197 5.72 -30.14 -2.43
CA VAL A 197 4.96 -29.61 -1.28
C VAL A 197 4.48 -30.71 -0.32
N PHE A 198 4.10 -31.88 -0.82
CA PHE A 198 3.62 -32.97 0.03
C PHE A 198 4.74 -33.70 0.75
N LEU A 199 5.95 -33.69 0.17
CA LEU A 199 7.14 -34.34 0.74
C LEU A 199 7.93 -33.41 1.65
N LEU A 200 7.95 -32.12 1.34
CA LEU A 200 8.77 -31.09 1.97
C LEU A 200 7.91 -29.95 2.53
N LEU A 201 6.82 -30.32 3.21
CA LEU A 201 5.86 -29.36 3.78
C LEU A 201 6.53 -28.32 4.71
N PRO A 202 7.46 -28.68 5.63
CA PRO A 202 8.17 -27.68 6.44
C PRO A 202 8.95 -26.67 5.61
N SER A 203 9.68 -27.12 4.59
CA SER A 203 10.41 -26.23 3.67
C SER A 203 9.46 -25.27 2.96
N PHE A 204 8.30 -25.75 2.51
CA PHE A 204 7.31 -24.88 1.87
C PHE A 204 6.74 -23.83 2.84
N LEU A 205 6.38 -24.21 4.06
CA LEU A 205 5.84 -23.25 5.04
C LEU A 205 6.85 -22.17 5.41
N ILE A 206 8.12 -22.54 5.63
CA ILE A 206 9.19 -21.58 5.92
C ILE A 206 9.44 -20.69 4.69
N TYR A 207 9.48 -21.28 3.49
CA TYR A 207 9.60 -20.54 2.25
C TYR A 207 8.45 -19.55 2.05
N ALA A 208 7.21 -19.94 2.35
CA ALA A 208 6.03 -19.09 2.21
C ALA A 208 6.08 -17.86 3.13
N VAL A 209 6.71 -17.96 4.31
CA VAL A 209 6.98 -16.80 5.17
C VAL A 209 8.16 -15.99 4.64
N ALA A 210 9.24 -16.66 4.23
CA ALA A 210 10.46 -16.00 3.77
C ALA A 210 10.27 -15.21 2.47
N MET A 211 9.49 -15.72 1.53
CA MET A 211 9.20 -15.02 0.27
C MET A 211 8.42 -13.71 0.48
N VAL A 212 7.68 -13.57 1.59
CA VAL A 212 7.01 -12.30 1.94
C VAL A 212 7.98 -11.34 2.62
N GLY A 213 8.91 -11.85 3.41
CA GLY A 213 10.01 -11.05 3.95
C GLY A 213 10.93 -10.50 2.86
N GLU A 214 11.22 -11.31 1.84
CA GLU A 214 12.07 -10.97 0.69
C GLU A 214 11.48 -9.81 -0.15
N THR A 215 10.17 -9.79 -0.36
CA THR A 215 9.53 -8.78 -1.22
C THR A 215 9.19 -7.47 -0.50
N ASN A 216 9.54 -7.32 0.79
CA ASN A 216 9.19 -6.18 1.63
C ASN A 216 7.69 -5.81 1.62
N ARG A 217 6.79 -6.78 1.37
CA ARG A 217 5.35 -6.49 1.23
C ARG A 217 4.60 -6.68 2.54
N ALA A 218 3.50 -5.94 2.70
CA ALA A 218 2.63 -6.05 3.86
C ALA A 218 2.19 -7.52 4.07
N PRO A 219 2.30 -8.07 5.30
CA PRO A 219 2.47 -7.40 6.61
C PRO A 219 3.92 -7.04 7.02
N PHE A 220 4.92 -7.36 6.21
CA PHE A 220 6.35 -7.20 6.52
C PHE A 220 6.99 -6.02 5.78
N ASP A 221 6.22 -4.96 5.64
CA ASP A 221 6.60 -3.76 4.90
C ASP A 221 7.08 -2.68 5.85
N LEU A 222 8.33 -2.84 6.28
CA LEU A 222 9.00 -1.94 7.21
C LEU A 222 9.37 -0.58 6.57
N PRO A 223 9.68 -0.48 5.26
CA PRO A 223 9.97 0.79 4.61
C PRO A 223 8.74 1.60 4.16
N GLU A 224 7.59 0.98 3.84
CA GLU A 224 6.36 1.72 3.43
C GLU A 224 5.48 2.08 4.64
N ALA A 225 5.83 1.62 5.85
CA ALA A 225 4.99 1.80 7.04
C ALA A 225 4.83 3.28 7.45
N GLU A 226 3.62 3.81 7.24
CA GLU A 226 3.19 5.17 7.63
C GLU A 226 3.41 5.48 9.12
N GLY A 227 3.39 4.45 9.99
CA GLY A 227 3.63 4.59 11.44
C GLY A 227 5.10 4.52 11.86
N GLU A 228 6.04 4.28 10.93
CA GLU A 228 7.47 4.22 11.22
C GLU A 228 8.28 5.15 10.30
N LEU A 229 8.84 4.60 9.21
CA LEU A 229 9.73 5.28 8.29
C LEU A 229 9.01 5.50 6.97
N VAL A 230 8.12 6.50 6.91
CA VAL A 230 7.21 6.77 5.79
C VAL A 230 7.98 6.86 4.46
N GLY A 231 7.98 5.78 3.68
CA GLY A 231 8.57 5.75 2.33
C GLY A 231 10.06 5.40 2.26
N GLY A 232 10.67 4.96 3.38
CA GLY A 232 12.01 4.39 3.47
C GLY A 232 13.02 4.93 2.45
N PHE A 233 13.56 4.04 1.62
CA PHE A 233 14.59 4.36 0.61
C PHE A 233 14.06 5.11 -0.63
N HIS A 234 12.75 5.19 -0.84
CA HIS A 234 12.15 5.79 -2.03
C HIS A 234 11.52 7.18 -1.77
N THR A 235 11.68 7.73 -0.56
CA THR A 235 11.15 9.04 -0.14
C THR A 235 11.59 10.19 -1.06
N GLU A 236 12.87 10.21 -1.47
CA GLU A 236 13.46 11.27 -2.30
C GLU A 236 13.26 11.06 -3.82
N TYR A 237 12.66 9.94 -4.22
CA TYR A 237 12.54 9.56 -5.63
C TYR A 237 11.19 10.01 -6.21
N SER A 238 11.23 10.60 -7.41
CA SER A 238 10.04 10.95 -8.18
C SER A 238 10.02 10.28 -9.56
N SER A 239 8.91 10.47 -10.29
CA SER A 239 8.77 10.10 -11.72
C SER A 239 9.16 8.63 -12.00
N LEU A 240 9.92 8.41 -13.07
CA LEU A 240 10.36 7.10 -13.54
C LEU A 240 11.26 6.37 -12.54
N LYS A 241 12.13 7.07 -11.80
CA LYS A 241 13.03 6.41 -10.84
C LYS A 241 12.26 5.77 -9.69
N PHE A 242 11.22 6.44 -9.19
CA PHE A 242 10.26 5.86 -8.25
C PHE A 242 9.54 4.66 -8.87
N ALA A 243 9.04 4.82 -10.10
CA ALA A 243 8.33 3.74 -10.80
C ALA A 243 9.21 2.50 -11.00
N MET A 244 10.51 2.65 -11.23
CA MET A 244 11.46 1.54 -11.35
C MET A 244 11.61 0.73 -10.06
N PHE A 245 11.64 1.35 -8.89
CA PHE A 245 11.66 0.63 -7.61
C PHE A 245 10.38 -0.18 -7.41
N MET A 246 9.22 0.46 -7.59
CA MET A 246 7.94 -0.24 -7.49
C MET A 246 7.86 -1.39 -8.50
N MET A 247 8.29 -1.15 -9.74
CA MET A 247 8.32 -2.17 -10.77
C MET A 247 9.25 -3.33 -10.40
N ALA A 248 10.43 -3.05 -9.85
CA ALA A 248 11.36 -4.08 -9.38
C ALA A 248 10.74 -4.92 -8.26
N GLU A 249 10.05 -4.31 -7.30
CA GLU A 249 9.37 -5.00 -6.19
C GLU A 249 8.26 -5.92 -6.69
N TYR A 250 7.38 -5.44 -7.57
CA TYR A 250 6.31 -6.25 -8.16
C TYR A 250 6.83 -7.36 -9.09
N ILE A 251 7.90 -7.10 -9.85
CA ILE A 251 8.57 -8.14 -10.64
C ILE A 251 9.16 -9.19 -9.70
N ASN A 252 9.82 -8.78 -8.61
CA ASN A 252 10.36 -9.70 -7.62
C ASN A 252 9.24 -10.54 -6.98
N MET A 253 8.07 -9.94 -6.68
CA MET A 253 6.89 -10.65 -6.21
C MET A 253 6.42 -11.74 -7.21
N GLY A 254 6.47 -11.45 -8.50
CA GLY A 254 6.24 -12.43 -9.57
C GLY A 254 7.31 -13.53 -9.59
N THR A 255 8.59 -13.16 -9.45
CA THR A 255 9.74 -14.08 -9.46
C THR A 255 9.70 -15.05 -8.28
N VAL A 256 9.48 -14.58 -7.04
CA VAL A 256 9.36 -15.48 -5.88
C VAL A 256 8.12 -16.37 -5.97
N SER A 257 7.01 -15.87 -6.54
CA SER A 257 5.81 -16.68 -6.81
C SER A 257 6.05 -17.79 -7.84
N ALA A 258 6.83 -17.47 -8.88
CA ALA A 258 7.24 -18.41 -9.90
C ALA A 258 8.24 -19.46 -9.36
N LEU A 259 9.13 -19.04 -8.46
CA LEU A 259 10.05 -19.92 -7.76
C LEU A 259 9.31 -20.87 -6.80
N ALA A 260 8.33 -20.38 -6.06
CA ALA A 260 7.42 -21.21 -5.24
C ALA A 260 6.78 -22.32 -6.09
N SER A 261 6.26 -21.93 -7.25
CA SER A 261 5.59 -22.82 -8.19
C SER A 261 6.55 -23.88 -8.75
N THR A 262 7.77 -23.46 -9.11
CA THR A 262 8.82 -24.31 -9.69
C THR A 262 9.37 -25.31 -8.67
N MET A 263 9.64 -24.87 -7.44
CA MET A 263 10.30 -25.68 -6.42
C MET A 263 9.34 -26.66 -5.72
N PHE A 264 8.09 -26.25 -5.49
CA PHE A 264 7.15 -27.00 -4.64
C PHE A 264 5.90 -27.53 -5.35
N PHE A 265 5.39 -26.84 -6.37
CA PHE A 265 4.09 -27.14 -7.01
C PHE A 265 4.23 -27.69 -8.44
N GLY A 266 5.35 -28.33 -8.77
CA GLY A 266 5.54 -28.99 -10.06
C GLY A 266 5.68 -28.05 -11.26
N GLY A 267 6.09 -26.80 -11.05
CA GLY A 267 6.36 -25.83 -12.13
C GLY A 267 5.17 -25.67 -13.08
N TRP A 268 5.38 -25.99 -14.35
CA TRP A 268 4.39 -25.88 -15.42
C TRP A 268 3.44 -27.09 -15.52
N HIS A 269 3.63 -28.14 -14.72
CA HIS A 269 2.72 -29.31 -14.73
C HIS A 269 1.31 -28.93 -14.26
N ALA A 270 0.29 -29.46 -14.91
CA ALA A 270 -1.10 -29.22 -14.56
C ALA A 270 -1.43 -29.71 -13.13
N PRO A 271 -2.31 -29.00 -12.40
CA PRO A 271 -2.82 -29.47 -11.12
C PRO A 271 -3.67 -30.73 -11.27
N PHE A 272 -3.63 -31.61 -10.26
CA PHE A 272 -4.56 -32.72 -10.15
C PHE A 272 -5.99 -32.16 -9.93
N PRO A 273 -7.05 -32.63 -10.62
CA PRO A 273 -7.14 -33.79 -11.52
C PRO A 273 -6.94 -33.49 -13.02
N ILE A 274 -6.74 -32.22 -13.42
CA ILE A 274 -6.63 -31.81 -14.84
C ILE A 274 -5.40 -32.43 -15.52
N SER A 275 -4.39 -32.81 -14.73
CA SER A 275 -3.22 -33.58 -15.18
C SER A 275 -3.54 -34.94 -15.81
N LEU A 276 -4.76 -35.47 -15.62
CA LEU A 276 -5.21 -36.73 -16.25
C LEU A 276 -5.50 -36.56 -17.75
N TRP A 277 -5.71 -35.33 -18.22
CA TRP A 277 -5.91 -35.05 -19.63
C TRP A 277 -4.57 -35.10 -20.38
N HIS A 278 -4.45 -35.99 -21.37
CA HIS A 278 -3.22 -36.20 -22.14
C HIS A 278 -2.65 -34.93 -22.82
N GLY A 279 -3.48 -33.92 -23.10
CA GLY A 279 -3.07 -32.65 -23.69
C GLY A 279 -2.67 -31.55 -22.69
N ALA A 280 -2.90 -31.75 -21.39
CA ALA A 280 -2.73 -30.68 -20.40
C ALA A 280 -1.26 -30.27 -20.18
N ASN A 281 -0.33 -31.21 -20.39
CA ASN A 281 1.10 -31.03 -20.15
C ASN A 281 1.92 -30.92 -21.44
N SER A 282 1.28 -30.74 -22.60
CA SER A 282 1.95 -30.66 -23.90
C SER A 282 1.60 -29.38 -24.66
N GLY A 283 2.53 -28.94 -25.52
CA GLY A 283 2.38 -27.71 -26.30
C GLY A 283 2.40 -26.46 -25.43
N TRP A 284 1.49 -25.52 -25.71
CA TRP A 284 1.45 -24.19 -25.08
C TRP A 284 0.57 -24.12 -23.82
N TRP A 285 -0.24 -25.14 -23.54
CA TRP A 285 -1.10 -25.17 -22.34
C TRP A 285 -0.35 -25.01 -21.01
N PRO A 286 0.86 -25.57 -20.84
CA PRO A 286 1.62 -25.40 -19.60
C PRO A 286 1.95 -23.96 -19.20
N LEU A 287 2.02 -23.04 -20.17
CA LEU A 287 2.20 -21.61 -19.90
C LEU A 287 1.01 -21.04 -19.09
N LEU A 288 -0.20 -21.56 -19.33
CA LEU A 288 -1.38 -21.17 -18.57
C LEU A 288 -1.30 -21.69 -17.14
N TRP A 289 -0.81 -22.92 -16.92
CA TRP A 289 -0.71 -23.49 -15.57
C TRP A 289 0.31 -22.77 -14.71
N ILE A 290 1.51 -22.50 -15.24
CA ILE A 290 2.52 -21.73 -14.49
C ILE A 290 2.01 -20.31 -14.20
N THR A 291 1.39 -19.66 -15.17
CA THR A 291 0.83 -18.30 -15.01
C THR A 291 -0.29 -18.31 -13.96
N ALA A 292 -1.20 -19.28 -14.00
CA ALA A 292 -2.26 -19.43 -13.00
C ALA A 292 -1.69 -19.64 -11.60
N LYS A 293 -0.66 -20.47 -11.43
CA LYS A 293 0.00 -20.67 -10.12
C LYS A 293 0.67 -19.40 -9.62
N ILE A 294 1.39 -18.67 -10.49
CA ILE A 294 1.96 -17.36 -10.15
C ILE A 294 0.84 -16.44 -9.65
N TRP A 295 -0.27 -16.31 -10.37
CA TRP A 295 -1.40 -15.47 -9.97
C TRP A 295 -2.09 -15.93 -8.67
N ILE A 296 -2.11 -17.23 -8.38
CA ILE A 296 -2.60 -17.75 -7.09
C ILE A 296 -1.69 -17.25 -5.95
N PHE A 297 -0.37 -17.32 -6.11
CA PHE A 297 0.55 -16.78 -5.10
C PHE A 297 0.49 -15.26 -4.99
N LEU A 298 0.35 -14.53 -6.11
CA LEU A 298 0.10 -13.09 -6.09
C LEU A 298 -1.21 -12.76 -5.36
N PHE A 299 -2.26 -13.55 -5.55
CA PHE A 299 -3.50 -13.41 -4.78
C PHE A 299 -3.28 -13.65 -3.28
N VAL A 300 -2.45 -14.63 -2.90
CA VAL A 300 -2.07 -14.83 -1.49
C VAL A 300 -1.36 -13.60 -0.93
N PHE A 301 -0.41 -12.98 -1.65
CA PHE A 301 0.21 -11.71 -1.23
C PHE A 301 -0.82 -10.61 -0.95
N ILE A 302 -1.76 -10.42 -1.89
CA ILE A 302 -2.83 -9.42 -1.76
C ILE A 302 -3.72 -9.74 -0.55
N TRP A 303 -4.02 -11.01 -0.32
CA TRP A 303 -4.85 -11.46 0.79
C TRP A 303 -4.17 -11.29 2.14
N LEU A 304 -2.86 -11.55 2.22
CA LEU A 304 -2.05 -11.27 3.41
C LEU A 304 -2.08 -9.77 3.74
N ARG A 305 -1.89 -8.89 2.75
CA ARG A 305 -1.99 -7.43 2.92
C ARG A 305 -3.34 -6.97 3.46
N GLY A 306 -4.43 -7.56 2.96
CA GLY A 306 -5.79 -7.20 3.37
C GLY A 306 -6.20 -7.73 4.75
N THR A 307 -5.47 -8.69 5.31
CA THR A 307 -5.90 -9.45 6.50
C THR A 307 -5.00 -9.25 7.70
N LEU A 308 -3.68 -9.23 7.51
CA LEU A 308 -2.71 -9.26 8.60
C LEU A 308 -2.29 -7.85 9.03
N PRO A 309 -2.17 -7.59 10.35
CA PRO A 309 -1.56 -6.36 10.83
C PRO A 309 -0.06 -6.33 10.52
N ARG A 310 0.52 -5.13 10.46
CA ARG A 310 1.97 -4.96 10.31
C ARG A 310 2.69 -5.50 11.54
N LEU A 311 3.81 -6.20 11.32
CA LEU A 311 4.66 -6.70 12.40
C LEU A 311 5.88 -5.80 12.59
N ARG A 312 6.23 -5.54 13.86
CA ARG A 312 7.38 -4.71 14.20
C ARG A 312 8.68 -5.41 13.80
N TYR A 313 9.68 -4.64 13.37
CA TYR A 313 11.00 -5.16 12.94
C TYR A 313 11.63 -6.14 13.93
N ASP A 314 11.65 -5.81 15.22
CA ASP A 314 12.27 -6.68 16.23
C ASP A 314 11.58 -8.06 16.31
N GLN A 315 10.25 -8.11 16.23
CA GLN A 315 9.48 -9.35 16.27
C GLN A 315 9.73 -10.17 15.01
N PHE A 316 9.77 -9.50 13.86
CA PHE A 316 10.01 -10.13 12.59
C PHE A 316 11.43 -10.70 12.48
N MET A 317 12.45 -9.96 12.91
CA MET A 317 13.83 -10.46 12.93
C MET A 317 14.00 -11.65 13.89
N ASN A 318 13.34 -11.62 15.05
CA ASN A 318 13.33 -12.75 15.97
C ASN A 318 12.69 -14.00 15.35
N LEU A 319 11.60 -13.86 14.58
CA LEU A 319 10.96 -14.97 13.87
C LEU A 319 11.93 -15.66 12.89
N GLY A 320 12.60 -14.87 12.05
CA GLY A 320 13.59 -15.38 11.09
C GLY A 320 14.75 -16.10 11.76
N TRP A 321 15.45 -15.42 12.67
CA TRP A 321 16.70 -15.90 13.27
C TRP A 321 16.52 -16.97 14.34
N LYS A 322 15.48 -16.88 15.19
CA LYS A 322 15.30 -17.81 16.30
C LYS A 322 14.42 -19.01 15.95
N LEU A 323 13.59 -18.92 14.91
CA LEU A 323 12.66 -20.00 14.56
C LEU A 323 12.88 -20.53 13.13
N LEU A 324 12.76 -19.70 12.10
CA LEU A 324 12.74 -20.18 10.72
C LEU A 324 14.07 -20.80 10.29
N ILE A 325 15.19 -20.10 10.52
CA ILE A 325 16.52 -20.60 10.12
C ILE A 325 16.85 -21.92 10.86
N PRO A 326 16.78 -22.01 12.20
CA PRO A 326 17.10 -23.26 12.91
C PRO A 326 16.21 -24.44 12.49
N VAL A 327 14.91 -24.21 12.30
CA VAL A 327 13.97 -25.27 11.89
C VAL A 327 14.26 -25.72 10.46
N SER A 328 14.59 -24.80 9.54
CA SER A 328 14.93 -25.16 8.16
C SER A 328 16.20 -26.01 8.06
N LEU A 329 17.23 -25.68 8.85
CA LEU A 329 18.47 -26.46 8.94
C LEU A 329 18.22 -27.84 9.54
N LEU A 330 17.46 -27.92 10.63
CA LEU A 330 17.08 -29.20 11.23
C LEU A 330 16.31 -30.07 10.22
N TRP A 331 15.38 -29.48 9.47
CA TRP A 331 14.63 -30.19 8.45
C TRP A 331 15.52 -30.69 7.30
N ALA A 332 16.47 -29.88 6.82
CA ALA A 332 17.44 -30.30 5.82
C ALA A 332 18.28 -31.50 6.30
N MET A 333 18.68 -31.51 7.58
CA MET A 333 19.39 -32.64 8.18
C MET A 333 18.53 -33.92 8.24
N ILE A 334 17.24 -33.79 8.54
CA ILE A 334 16.28 -34.92 8.53
C ILE A 334 16.16 -35.48 7.11
N VAL A 335 15.97 -34.61 6.12
CA VAL A 335 15.86 -34.99 4.70
C VAL A 335 17.12 -35.70 4.22
N ALA A 336 18.31 -35.15 4.53
CA ALA A 336 19.59 -35.78 4.23
C ALA A 336 19.72 -37.18 4.85
N THR A 337 19.34 -37.31 6.13
CA THR A 337 19.39 -38.60 6.84
C THR A 337 18.47 -39.63 6.19
N LEU A 338 17.23 -39.25 5.87
CA LEU A 338 16.26 -40.14 5.22
C LEU A 338 16.73 -40.54 3.81
N LYS A 339 17.40 -39.64 3.10
CA LYS A 339 17.98 -39.93 1.79
C LYS A 339 19.10 -40.97 1.89
N VAL A 340 20.02 -40.82 2.84
CA VAL A 340 21.10 -41.80 3.10
C VAL A 340 20.54 -43.16 3.52
N LEU A 341 19.49 -43.20 4.35
CA LEU A 341 18.85 -44.48 4.74
C LEU A 341 18.25 -45.21 3.54
N GLN A 342 17.66 -44.47 2.59
CA GLN A 342 17.14 -45.03 1.36
C GLN A 342 18.26 -45.59 0.48
N ASP A 343 19.36 -44.87 0.34
CA ASP A 343 20.51 -45.30 -0.45
C ASP A 343 21.16 -46.57 0.15
N ASN A 344 20.99 -46.80 1.47
CA ASN A 344 21.35 -48.04 2.17
C ASN A 344 20.29 -49.16 2.11
N GLY A 345 19.24 -49.00 1.30
CA GLY A 345 18.23 -50.04 1.04
C GLY A 345 16.96 -49.96 1.89
N TYR A 346 16.86 -49.05 2.87
CA TYR A 346 15.63 -48.89 3.67
C TYR A 346 14.61 -48.02 2.94
N HIS A 347 13.53 -48.64 2.42
CA HIS A 347 12.49 -47.94 1.64
C HIS A 347 11.50 -47.15 2.52
N VAL A 348 12.00 -46.38 3.49
CA VAL A 348 11.20 -45.58 4.44
C VAL A 348 11.13 -44.10 4.08
N GLN A 349 11.77 -43.66 3.00
CA GLN A 349 11.95 -42.23 2.67
C GLN A 349 10.62 -41.48 2.55
N THR A 350 9.68 -41.95 1.73
CA THR A 350 8.41 -41.24 1.49
C THR A 350 7.56 -41.15 2.74
N ALA A 351 7.39 -42.27 3.45
CA ALA A 351 6.61 -42.30 4.70
C ALA A 351 7.29 -41.47 5.80
N GLY A 352 8.63 -41.52 5.88
CA GLY A 352 9.42 -40.74 6.82
C GLY A 352 9.36 -39.24 6.55
N LEU A 353 9.44 -38.82 5.29
CA LEU A 353 9.33 -37.41 4.89
C LEU A 353 7.94 -36.85 5.19
N VAL A 354 6.87 -37.58 4.85
CA VAL A 354 5.50 -37.14 5.14
C VAL A 354 5.25 -37.10 6.65
N GLY A 355 5.62 -38.17 7.37
CA GLY A 355 5.40 -38.27 8.82
C GLY A 355 6.19 -37.22 9.60
N ALA A 356 7.50 -37.13 9.38
CA ALA A 356 8.34 -36.12 10.02
C ALA A 356 7.93 -34.70 9.58
N GLY A 357 7.53 -34.53 8.32
CA GLY A 357 7.07 -33.26 7.77
C GLY A 357 5.85 -32.74 8.50
N ILE A 358 4.83 -33.57 8.68
CA ILE A 358 3.62 -33.22 9.44
C ILE A 358 3.97 -32.85 10.88
N VAL A 359 4.82 -33.63 11.56
CA VAL A 359 5.21 -33.35 12.94
C VAL A 359 5.94 -32.03 13.07
N VAL A 360 6.94 -31.78 12.22
CA VAL A 360 7.72 -30.53 12.24
C VAL A 360 6.83 -29.34 11.88
N SER A 361 5.95 -29.47 10.90
CA SER A 361 4.99 -28.42 10.55
C SER A 361 4.01 -28.10 11.67
N LEU A 362 3.46 -29.12 12.35
CA LEU A 362 2.56 -28.92 13.49
C LEU A 362 3.27 -28.25 14.67
N LEU A 363 4.51 -28.66 14.97
CA LEU A 363 5.34 -28.02 16.00
C LEU A 363 5.63 -26.56 15.66
N LEU A 364 5.99 -26.27 14.39
CA LEU A 364 6.23 -24.92 13.91
C LEU A 364 4.98 -24.04 14.10
N ILE A 365 3.81 -24.51 13.65
CA ILE A 365 2.54 -23.81 13.78
C ILE A 365 2.20 -23.59 15.26
N ALA A 366 2.37 -24.62 16.11
CA ALA A 366 2.09 -24.51 17.55
C ALA A 366 2.97 -23.46 18.24
N VAL A 367 4.25 -23.37 17.87
CA VAL A 367 5.17 -22.35 18.40
C VAL A 367 4.74 -20.95 17.96
N VAL A 368 4.38 -20.76 16.69
CA VAL A 368 3.90 -19.47 16.16
C VAL A 368 2.59 -19.03 16.83
N VAL A 369 1.62 -19.94 16.95
CA VAL A 369 0.33 -19.65 17.60
C VAL A 369 0.53 -19.32 19.09
N ARG A 370 1.41 -20.05 19.79
CA ARG A 370 1.74 -19.77 21.19
C ARG A 370 2.40 -18.40 21.35
N ALA A 371 3.31 -18.03 20.45
CA ALA A 371 3.94 -16.72 20.45
C ALA A 371 2.91 -15.60 20.19
N GLY A 372 1.96 -15.79 19.26
CA GLY A 372 0.89 -14.83 19.01
C GLY A 372 -0.11 -14.69 20.17
N LYS A 373 -0.32 -15.76 20.94
CA LYS A 373 -1.16 -15.74 22.16
C LYS A 373 -0.47 -15.18 23.38
N ALA A 374 0.87 -15.16 23.41
CA ALA A 374 1.63 -14.49 24.45
C ALA A 374 1.44 -12.98 24.26
N ARG A 375 0.27 -12.47 24.67
CA ARG A 375 0.11 -11.07 25.03
C ARG A 375 1.29 -10.76 25.94
N GLY A 376 2.21 -9.91 25.48
CA GLY A 376 3.05 -9.17 26.40
C GLY A 376 2.12 -8.59 27.47
N PRO A 377 2.56 -8.48 28.73
CA PRO A 377 1.74 -7.86 29.75
C PRO A 377 1.19 -6.58 29.14
N ILE A 378 -0.14 -6.50 29.05
CA ILE A 378 -0.82 -5.25 28.73
C ILE A 378 -0.13 -4.28 29.68
N ALA A 379 0.64 -3.33 29.14
CA ALA A 379 1.34 -2.34 29.95
C ALA A 379 0.30 -1.91 30.98
N ASP A 380 0.61 -2.19 32.25
CA ASP A 380 -0.31 -1.99 33.35
C ASP A 380 -1.01 -0.66 33.07
N SER A 381 -2.35 -0.72 33.04
CA SER A 381 -3.22 0.45 32.95
C SER A 381 -2.47 1.64 33.52
N GLU A 382 -2.17 2.65 32.70
CA GLU A 382 -1.51 3.87 33.15
C GLU A 382 -2.05 4.17 34.54
N PRO A 383 -1.17 4.33 35.55
CA PRO A 383 -1.61 4.46 36.93
C PRO A 383 -2.74 5.45 36.95
N ALA A 384 -3.92 4.96 37.36
CA ALA A 384 -5.18 5.65 37.27
C ALA A 384 -4.96 7.10 37.69
N ALA A 385 -5.13 8.01 36.73
CA ALA A 385 -5.04 9.44 36.94
C ALA A 385 -3.79 9.85 37.73
N ALA A 386 -2.72 10.20 37.01
CA ALA A 386 -2.03 11.42 37.42
C ALA A 386 -3.12 12.48 37.61
N GLU A 387 -3.20 13.02 38.82
CA GLU A 387 -4.15 14.00 39.32
C GLU A 387 -4.14 15.23 38.41
N GLN A 388 -4.78 15.11 37.24
CA GLN A 388 -4.98 16.18 36.30
C GLN A 388 -6.07 17.04 36.92
N VAL A 389 -5.64 18.10 37.61
CA VAL A 389 -6.51 19.21 38.00
C VAL A 389 -7.21 19.68 36.72
N PRO A 390 -8.51 19.41 36.53
CA PRO A 390 -9.17 19.75 35.28
C PRO A 390 -9.40 21.25 35.27
N ILE A 391 -8.63 21.97 34.45
CA ILE A 391 -8.88 23.39 34.16
C ILE A 391 -10.19 23.55 33.38
N TYR A 392 -10.74 22.46 32.81
CA TYR A 392 -12.03 22.43 32.15
C TYR A 392 -12.82 21.17 32.54
N PRO A 393 -14.15 21.27 32.78
CA PRO A 393 -14.99 20.12 33.06
C PRO A 393 -15.15 19.28 31.78
N VAL A 394 -14.42 18.17 31.70
CA VAL A 394 -14.64 17.16 30.67
C VAL A 394 -15.81 16.27 31.13
N PRO A 395 -16.86 16.08 30.31
CA PRO A 395 -17.94 15.16 30.64
C PRO A 395 -17.37 13.75 30.89
N PRO A 396 -17.80 13.03 31.94
CA PRO A 396 -17.38 11.66 32.16
C PRO A 396 -17.77 10.82 30.93
N MET A 397 -16.80 10.09 30.38
CA MET A 397 -17.09 9.15 29.30
C MET A 397 -18.12 8.13 29.80
N PRO A 398 -19.18 7.83 29.02
CA PRO A 398 -20.10 6.77 29.39
C PRO A 398 -19.34 5.46 29.50
N GLU A 399 -19.42 4.82 30.67
CA GLU A 399 -18.86 3.48 30.88
C GLU A 399 -19.52 2.53 29.89
N ASN A 400 -18.74 1.99 28.96
CA ASN A 400 -19.21 1.00 27.99
C ASN A 400 -19.47 -0.33 28.73
N PRO A 401 -20.72 -0.78 28.94
CA PRO A 401 -21.00 -1.95 29.79
C PRO A 401 -20.71 -3.30 29.10
N GLY A 402 -19.89 -3.33 28.04
CA GLY A 402 -19.95 -4.40 27.03
C GLY A 402 -18.66 -5.07 26.62
N SER A 403 -17.46 -4.57 26.94
CA SER A 403 -16.23 -5.23 26.51
C SER A 403 -15.82 -6.31 27.51
N GLN A 404 -16.57 -7.40 27.58
CA GLN A 404 -15.99 -8.63 28.12
C GLN A 404 -14.80 -9.01 27.22
N PRO A 405 -13.62 -9.31 27.77
CA PRO A 405 -12.51 -9.81 26.97
C PRO A 405 -12.92 -11.19 26.45
N GLU A 406 -13.33 -11.24 25.18
CA GLU A 406 -13.65 -12.48 24.47
C GLU A 406 -12.47 -13.45 24.63
N LYS A 407 -12.73 -14.65 25.16
CA LYS A 407 -11.69 -15.67 25.36
C LYS A 407 -11.16 -16.07 24.00
N SER A 408 -9.87 -15.80 23.77
CA SER A 408 -9.32 -15.99 22.43
C SER A 408 -9.27 -17.47 22.03
N GLY A 409 -10.05 -17.83 21.02
CA GLY A 409 -10.11 -19.17 20.44
C GLY A 409 -8.76 -19.62 19.90
N LEU A 410 -8.60 -20.92 19.65
CA LEU A 410 -7.40 -21.46 18.99
C LEU A 410 -7.25 -20.93 17.56
N LEU A 411 -8.36 -20.50 16.93
CA LEU A 411 -8.44 -20.08 15.54
C LEU A 411 -8.55 -18.55 15.37
N ASP A 412 -8.43 -17.75 16.43
CA ASP A 412 -8.56 -16.29 16.33
C ASP A 412 -7.57 -15.62 15.36
N PRO A 413 -6.30 -16.05 15.25
CA PRO A 413 -5.40 -15.54 14.21
C PRO A 413 -5.87 -15.86 12.79
N LEU A 414 -6.67 -16.94 12.62
CA LEU A 414 -7.27 -17.35 11.35
C LEU A 414 -8.66 -16.74 11.13
N ALA A 415 -9.30 -16.21 12.18
CA ALA A 415 -10.60 -15.56 12.09
C ALA A 415 -10.56 -14.35 11.15
N GLY A 416 -9.46 -13.58 11.15
CA GLY A 416 -9.24 -12.50 10.19
C GLY A 416 -9.32 -12.98 8.74
N PHE A 417 -8.66 -14.09 8.40
CA PHE A 417 -8.70 -14.66 7.04
C PHE A 417 -10.10 -15.13 6.66
N ALA A 418 -10.84 -15.74 7.58
CA ALA A 418 -12.21 -16.16 7.34
C ALA A 418 -13.15 -14.96 7.11
N VAL A 419 -12.98 -13.89 7.89
CA VAL A 419 -13.75 -12.65 7.74
C VAL A 419 -13.45 -12.00 6.39
N THR A 420 -12.18 -11.81 6.02
CA THR A 420 -11.82 -11.16 4.75
C THR A 420 -12.23 -11.98 3.53
N ALA A 421 -12.16 -13.31 3.59
CA ALA A 421 -12.69 -14.18 2.55
C ALA A 421 -14.22 -14.08 2.43
N ALA A 422 -14.94 -14.05 3.56
CA ALA A 422 -16.39 -13.95 3.56
C ALA A 422 -16.87 -12.57 3.08
N THR A 423 -16.19 -11.48 3.44
CA THR A 423 -16.55 -10.12 3.05
C THR A 423 -16.30 -9.86 1.57
N MET A 424 -15.30 -10.50 0.95
CA MET A 424 -14.98 -10.35 -0.47
C MET A 424 -16.17 -10.67 -1.40
N PHE A 425 -17.06 -11.57 -0.98
CA PHE A 425 -18.25 -11.95 -1.76
C PHE A 425 -19.53 -11.23 -1.31
N LYS A 426 -19.47 -10.38 -0.28
CA LYS A 426 -20.60 -9.57 0.14
C LYS A 426 -20.78 -8.38 -0.79
N LYS A 427 -22.01 -7.88 -0.88
CA LYS A 427 -22.28 -6.61 -1.55
C LYS A 427 -21.56 -5.49 -0.79
N PRO A 428 -20.83 -4.60 -1.48
CA PRO A 428 -20.20 -3.44 -0.86
C PRO A 428 -21.23 -2.57 -0.12
N ASN A 429 -20.82 -2.03 1.03
CA ASN A 429 -21.55 -0.93 1.67
C ASN A 429 -21.18 0.33 0.88
N THR A 430 -21.93 0.62 -0.17
CA THR A 430 -21.62 1.76 -1.04
C THR A 430 -22.20 3.04 -0.46
N GLU A 431 -21.34 3.95 -0.03
CA GLU A 431 -21.64 5.38 -0.07
C GLU A 431 -21.50 5.81 -1.54
N PHE A 432 -22.52 6.40 -2.13
CA PHE A 432 -22.54 6.80 -3.56
C PHE A 432 -21.63 8.01 -3.84
N TYR A 433 -20.52 8.16 -3.12
CA TYR A 433 -19.55 9.23 -3.35
C TYR A 433 -18.69 8.92 -4.59
N PRO A 434 -18.47 9.86 -5.52
CA PRO A 434 -18.78 11.30 -5.47
C PRO A 434 -20.16 11.72 -6.03
N GLU A 435 -20.98 10.81 -6.59
CA GLU A 435 -22.29 11.17 -7.15
C GLU A 435 -23.30 11.73 -6.12
N VAL A 436 -23.28 11.19 -4.91
CA VAL A 436 -24.10 11.60 -3.78
C VAL A 436 -23.15 12.06 -2.69
N LYS A 437 -23.14 13.37 -2.44
CA LYS A 437 -22.35 13.96 -1.36
C LYS A 437 -22.96 13.53 -0.02
N THR A 438 -22.14 12.98 0.85
CA THR A 438 -22.54 12.67 2.22
C THR A 438 -22.60 13.96 3.03
N PRO A 439 -23.70 14.24 3.74
CA PRO A 439 -23.74 15.39 4.63
C PRO A 439 -22.67 15.21 5.71
N THR A 440 -21.77 16.18 5.83
CA THR A 440 -20.73 16.14 6.86
C THR A 440 -21.36 16.42 8.23
N ALA A 441 -20.70 15.97 9.30
CA ALA A 441 -21.18 16.26 10.66
C ALA A 441 -21.26 17.78 10.89
N PRO A 442 -22.21 18.30 11.69
CA PRO A 442 -22.36 19.75 11.93
C PRO A 442 -21.10 20.45 12.47
N ARG A 443 -20.17 19.68 13.05
CA ARG A 443 -18.90 20.17 13.61
C ARG A 443 -17.70 19.99 12.68
N TYR A 444 -17.94 19.61 11.42
CA TYR A 444 -16.90 19.42 10.42
C TYR A 444 -16.27 20.78 10.04
N HIS A 445 -14.94 20.80 9.96
CA HIS A 445 -14.17 21.98 9.61
C HIS A 445 -13.86 21.95 8.11
N GLY A 446 -14.76 22.48 7.29
CA GLY A 446 -14.61 22.58 5.84
C GLY A 446 -14.03 23.91 5.37
N ARG A 447 -14.48 24.36 4.19
CA ARG A 447 -14.07 25.64 3.60
C ARG A 447 -14.38 26.81 4.52
N HIS A 448 -13.48 27.77 4.60
CA HIS A 448 -13.71 29.01 5.33
C HIS A 448 -14.63 29.95 4.54
N GLN A 449 -15.52 30.63 5.24
CA GLN A 449 -16.41 31.65 4.70
C GLN A 449 -16.34 32.91 5.55
N LEU A 450 -16.21 34.06 4.90
CA LEU A 450 -16.34 35.39 5.48
C LEU A 450 -17.81 35.84 5.38
N ASN A 451 -18.44 36.03 6.52
CA ASN A 451 -19.85 36.34 6.62
C ASN A 451 -20.16 37.83 6.45
N ARG A 452 -21.38 38.11 5.99
CA ARG A 452 -21.95 39.45 5.86
C ARG A 452 -22.98 39.73 6.95
N HIS A 453 -23.24 41.00 7.19
CA HIS A 453 -24.39 41.50 7.94
C HIS A 453 -25.67 41.43 7.06
N PRO A 454 -26.88 41.52 7.66
CA PRO A 454 -28.14 41.42 6.93
C PRO A 454 -28.35 42.45 5.81
N ASP A 455 -27.65 43.58 5.86
CA ASP A 455 -27.71 44.65 4.86
C ASP A 455 -26.72 44.45 3.69
N GLY A 456 -25.77 43.52 3.84
CA GLY A 456 -24.74 43.20 2.85
C GLY A 456 -23.32 43.65 3.20
N LEU A 457 -23.15 44.49 4.23
CA LEU A 457 -21.84 44.89 4.74
C LEU A 457 -21.05 43.69 5.28
N GLU A 458 -19.73 43.73 5.16
CA GLU A 458 -18.84 42.67 5.61
C GLU A 458 -18.68 42.68 7.13
N LYS A 459 -18.68 41.50 7.77
CA LYS A 459 -18.39 41.40 9.22
C LYS A 459 -16.90 41.54 9.54
N CYS A 460 -16.04 41.34 8.55
CA CYS A 460 -14.59 41.37 8.73
C CYS A 460 -14.09 42.82 8.86
N ILE A 461 -13.47 43.12 9.99
CA ILE A 461 -12.92 44.45 10.29
C ILE A 461 -11.42 44.59 9.99
N GLY A 462 -10.78 43.56 9.42
CA GLY A 462 -9.35 43.62 9.08
C GLY A 462 -8.41 43.73 10.29
N CYS A 463 -8.76 43.17 11.45
CA CYS A 463 -7.95 43.23 12.68
C CYS A 463 -6.75 42.26 12.74
N GLU A 464 -6.58 41.40 11.72
CA GLU A 464 -5.45 40.46 11.57
C GLU A 464 -5.29 39.36 12.64
N LEU A 465 -6.15 39.32 13.68
CA LEU A 465 -6.06 38.32 14.76
C LEU A 465 -6.17 36.86 14.26
N CYS A 466 -6.96 36.61 13.21
CA CYS A 466 -7.09 35.28 12.61
C CYS A 466 -5.80 34.81 11.91
N ALA A 467 -5.01 35.73 11.36
CA ALA A 467 -3.70 35.42 10.77
C ALA A 467 -2.70 35.06 11.86
N TRP A 468 -2.65 35.86 12.94
CA TRP A 468 -1.81 35.59 14.11
C TRP A 468 -2.15 34.28 14.82
N ALA A 469 -3.42 33.91 14.90
CA ALA A 469 -3.87 32.66 15.52
C ALA A 469 -3.61 31.42 14.65
N CYS A 470 -3.21 31.57 13.38
CA CYS A 470 -3.05 30.45 12.47
C CYS A 470 -1.71 29.72 12.70
N PRO A 471 -1.70 28.48 13.22
CA PRO A 471 -0.44 27.77 13.52
C PRO A 471 0.31 27.36 12.25
N ALA A 472 -0.40 27.23 11.12
CA ALA A 472 0.17 26.89 9.83
C ALA A 472 0.61 28.12 9.04
N ASP A 473 0.33 29.34 9.54
CA ASP A 473 0.59 30.60 8.85
C ASP A 473 -0.02 30.59 7.41
N ALA A 474 -1.27 30.14 7.34
CA ALA A 474 -2.00 29.95 6.08
C ALA A 474 -2.85 31.16 5.70
N ILE A 475 -3.03 32.13 6.60
CA ILE A 475 -3.94 33.26 6.42
C ILE A 475 -3.11 34.55 6.32
N PHE A 476 -3.36 35.36 5.30
CA PHE A 476 -2.79 36.69 5.15
C PHE A 476 -3.93 37.71 5.13
N VAL A 477 -3.82 38.76 5.95
CA VAL A 477 -4.83 39.81 6.08
C VAL A 477 -4.15 41.17 6.08
N GLU A 478 -4.69 42.12 5.33
CA GLU A 478 -4.31 43.52 5.36
C GLU A 478 -5.59 44.36 5.52
N GLY A 479 -5.67 45.12 6.61
CA GLY A 479 -6.83 45.99 6.90
C GLY A 479 -6.65 47.41 6.38
N ALA A 480 -7.70 48.00 5.80
CA ALA A 480 -7.76 49.40 5.41
C ALA A 480 -8.89 50.15 6.12
N ASP A 481 -8.84 51.48 6.11
CA ASP A 481 -9.84 52.33 6.77
C ASP A 481 -11.05 52.57 5.86
N ASN A 482 -12.25 52.53 6.44
CA ASN A 482 -13.48 52.93 5.74
C ASN A 482 -13.54 54.45 5.60
N THR A 483 -14.10 54.94 4.49
CA THR A 483 -14.39 56.37 4.31
C THR A 483 -15.91 56.62 4.37
N GLU A 484 -16.32 57.89 4.48
CA GLU A 484 -17.75 58.25 4.46
C GLU A 484 -18.44 57.88 3.13
N SER A 485 -17.69 57.89 2.02
CA SER A 485 -18.17 57.54 0.67
C SER A 485 -18.00 56.06 0.33
N GLU A 486 -16.98 55.38 0.85
CA GLU A 486 -16.65 53.98 0.54
C GLU A 486 -16.52 53.16 1.83
N ARG A 487 -17.63 52.54 2.23
CA ARG A 487 -17.74 51.74 3.45
C ARG A 487 -18.06 50.28 3.13
N PHE A 488 -17.20 49.37 3.55
CA PHE A 488 -17.31 47.92 3.31
C PHE A 488 -17.71 47.13 4.56
N SER A 489 -17.40 47.65 5.74
CA SER A 489 -17.79 47.10 7.04
C SER A 489 -18.40 48.19 7.93
N PRO A 490 -19.16 47.84 8.99
CA PRO A 490 -19.74 48.84 9.88
C PRO A 490 -18.71 49.65 10.67
N GLY A 491 -17.59 49.03 11.06
CA GLY A 491 -16.55 49.66 11.88
C GLY A 491 -15.66 50.68 11.14
N GLU A 492 -14.62 51.16 11.82
CA GLU A 492 -13.62 52.07 11.25
C GLU A 492 -12.77 51.42 10.15
N ARG A 493 -12.55 50.10 10.22
CA ARG A 493 -11.67 49.34 9.32
C ARG A 493 -12.37 48.15 8.68
N TYR A 494 -11.87 47.74 7.51
CA TYR A 494 -12.30 46.55 6.79
C TYR A 494 -11.08 45.76 6.31
N GLY A 495 -11.23 44.46 6.04
CA GLY A 495 -10.15 43.67 5.43
C GLY A 495 -10.03 43.98 3.95
N GLN A 496 -9.03 44.75 3.53
CA GLN A 496 -8.80 45.06 2.11
C GLN A 496 -8.34 43.80 1.37
N ILE A 497 -7.31 43.14 1.93
CA ILE A 497 -6.80 41.87 1.43
C ILE A 497 -7.11 40.82 2.48
N TYR A 498 -7.69 39.71 2.03
CA TYR A 498 -7.89 38.54 2.86
C TYR A 498 -7.62 37.30 2.00
N GLN A 499 -6.61 36.53 2.36
CA GLN A 499 -6.21 35.34 1.62
C GLN A 499 -6.06 34.16 2.55
N ILE A 500 -6.50 32.98 2.11
CA ILE A 500 -6.26 31.70 2.78
C ILE A 500 -5.61 30.75 1.78
N ASN A 501 -4.42 30.25 2.14
CA ASN A 501 -3.70 29.23 1.40
C ASN A 501 -4.14 27.83 1.87
N TYR A 502 -5.00 27.18 1.09
CA TYR A 502 -5.52 25.85 1.41
C TYR A 502 -4.48 24.73 1.28
N LEU A 503 -3.34 24.96 0.63
CA LEU A 503 -2.22 24.01 0.63
C LEU A 503 -1.49 23.95 1.98
N ARG A 504 -1.60 25.00 2.80
CA ARG A 504 -1.00 25.07 4.14
C ARG A 504 -2.02 24.82 5.25
N CYS A 505 -3.29 25.12 5.00
CA CYS A 505 -4.33 25.03 6.01
C CYS A 505 -4.51 23.59 6.54
N ILE A 506 -4.53 23.43 7.86
CA ILE A 506 -4.74 22.13 8.54
C ILE A 506 -6.16 21.94 9.08
N GLY A 507 -7.09 22.87 8.82
CA GLY A 507 -8.49 22.74 9.24
C GLY A 507 -8.73 22.74 10.76
N CYS A 508 -7.82 23.35 11.55
CA CYS A 508 -7.91 23.28 13.02
C CYS A 508 -9.03 24.15 13.65
N GLY A 509 -9.46 25.22 12.98
CA GLY A 509 -10.54 26.11 13.47
C GLY A 509 -10.11 27.24 14.42
N LEU A 510 -8.84 27.32 14.84
CA LEU A 510 -8.35 28.34 15.78
C LEU A 510 -8.58 29.79 15.30
N CYS A 511 -8.54 30.02 13.99
CA CYS A 511 -8.81 31.34 13.39
C CYS A 511 -10.25 31.83 13.62
N ILE A 512 -11.21 30.92 13.79
CA ILE A 512 -12.63 31.25 14.07
C ILE A 512 -12.77 31.66 15.53
N GLU A 513 -12.16 30.90 16.45
CA GLU A 513 -12.17 31.21 17.88
C GLU A 513 -11.51 32.56 18.19
N ALA A 514 -10.45 32.89 17.45
CA ALA A 514 -9.75 34.16 17.56
C ALA A 514 -10.53 35.36 16.96
N CYS A 515 -11.56 35.13 16.15
CA CYS A 515 -12.26 36.20 15.43
C CYS A 515 -13.24 36.96 16.36
N PRO A 516 -12.99 38.24 16.71
CA PRO A 516 -13.81 38.96 17.68
C PRO A 516 -15.23 39.26 17.18
N THR A 517 -15.39 39.46 15.87
CA THR A 517 -16.68 39.78 15.24
C THR A 517 -17.41 38.55 14.69
N ARG A 518 -16.83 37.34 14.87
CA ARG A 518 -17.30 36.09 14.25
C ARG A 518 -17.55 36.24 12.74
N ALA A 519 -16.70 37.02 12.08
CA ALA A 519 -16.74 37.22 10.64
C ALA A 519 -16.36 35.96 9.87
N LEU A 520 -15.48 35.13 10.43
CA LEU A 520 -15.01 33.90 9.81
C LEU A 520 -15.76 32.69 10.39
N THR A 521 -16.26 31.82 9.53
CA THR A 521 -16.84 30.52 9.89
C THR A 521 -16.31 29.43 8.97
N MET A 522 -16.35 28.19 9.40
CA MET A 522 -16.10 27.03 8.53
C MET A 522 -17.43 26.45 8.09
N THR A 523 -17.55 26.18 6.79
CA THR A 523 -18.68 25.49 6.20
C THR A 523 -18.46 23.98 6.25
N ASN A 524 -19.47 23.26 5.80
CA ASN A 524 -19.46 21.81 5.66
C ASN A 524 -18.92 21.34 4.30
N GLU A 525 -18.45 22.28 3.46
CA GLU A 525 -17.89 22.00 2.13
C GLU A 525 -16.47 21.42 2.25
N TYR A 526 -16.25 20.24 1.68
CA TYR A 526 -15.01 19.48 1.81
C TYR A 526 -14.27 19.23 0.49
N GLU A 527 -14.87 19.56 -0.66
CA GLU A 527 -14.30 19.32 -1.99
C GLU A 527 -13.57 20.56 -2.53
N MET A 528 -12.34 20.78 -2.06
CA MET A 528 -11.51 21.94 -2.46
C MET A 528 -10.32 21.52 -3.34
N ALA A 529 -10.46 20.47 -4.15
CA ALA A 529 -9.37 19.99 -5.00
C ALA A 529 -9.30 20.80 -6.30
N ASP A 530 -8.08 21.17 -6.69
CA ASP A 530 -7.81 21.90 -7.94
C ASP A 530 -6.55 21.34 -8.64
N ASP A 531 -6.36 21.68 -9.91
CA ASP A 531 -5.22 21.23 -10.71
C ASP A 531 -4.02 22.19 -10.67
N ASN A 532 -4.23 23.40 -10.14
CA ASN A 532 -3.22 24.44 -10.01
C ASN A 532 -3.06 24.91 -8.56
N ARG A 533 -1.80 25.13 -8.16
CA ARG A 533 -1.44 25.69 -6.86
C ARG A 533 -2.01 27.09 -6.63
N GLY A 534 -2.07 27.92 -7.66
CA GLY A 534 -2.59 29.29 -7.56
C GLY A 534 -4.06 29.33 -7.16
N ASP A 535 -4.86 28.41 -7.71
CA ASP A 535 -6.30 28.35 -7.47
C ASP A 535 -6.67 27.90 -6.05
N LEU A 536 -5.73 27.29 -5.32
CA LEU A 536 -5.88 26.91 -3.90
C LEU A 536 -5.53 28.04 -2.92
N ILE A 537 -5.18 29.23 -3.43
CA ILE A 537 -5.06 30.46 -2.64
C ILE A 537 -6.36 31.22 -2.84
N TYR A 538 -7.26 31.11 -1.87
CA TYR A 538 -8.55 31.78 -1.97
C TYR A 538 -8.40 33.20 -1.47
N GLU A 539 -8.73 34.14 -2.34
CA GLU A 539 -8.80 35.55 -1.98
C GLU A 539 -10.18 35.91 -1.45
N LYS A 540 -10.34 37.18 -1.06
CA LYS A 540 -11.51 37.70 -0.36
C LYS A 540 -12.81 37.49 -1.15
N ASP A 541 -12.76 37.60 -2.47
CA ASP A 541 -13.90 37.38 -3.38
C ASP A 541 -14.43 35.94 -3.30
N ARG A 542 -13.54 34.94 -3.24
CA ARG A 542 -13.91 33.52 -3.09
C ARG A 542 -14.30 33.17 -1.66
N LEU A 543 -13.86 33.94 -0.66
CA LEU A 543 -14.17 33.67 0.75
C LEU A 543 -15.45 34.33 1.23
N LEU A 544 -15.84 35.47 0.64
CA LEU A 544 -17.04 36.19 1.04
C LEU A 544 -18.32 35.41 0.74
N ALA A 545 -19.22 35.39 1.72
CA ALA A 545 -20.56 34.87 1.54
C ALA A 545 -21.27 35.62 0.38
N PRO A 546 -22.05 34.90 -0.45
CA PRO A 546 -22.82 35.52 -1.53
C PRO A 546 -23.86 36.49 -0.95
N LEU A 547 -24.27 37.49 -1.74
CA LEU A 547 -25.32 38.43 -1.35
C LEU A 547 -26.69 37.75 -1.43
N GLY A 548 -27.45 37.78 -0.34
CA GLY A 548 -28.82 37.27 -0.27
C GLY A 548 -29.84 38.23 -0.92
N SER A 549 -31.07 37.75 -1.10
CA SER A 549 -32.18 38.56 -1.63
C SER A 549 -32.49 39.73 -0.69
N GLY A 550 -32.29 40.97 -1.18
CA GLY A 550 -32.52 42.19 -0.40
C GLY A 550 -31.27 42.81 0.23
N MET A 551 -30.10 42.17 0.10
CA MET A 551 -28.81 42.75 0.48
C MET A 551 -28.29 43.71 -0.59
N THR A 552 -27.62 44.78 -0.15
CA THR A 552 -26.94 45.72 -1.05
C THR A 552 -25.45 45.37 -1.10
N ALA A 553 -24.86 45.36 -2.29
CA ALA A 553 -23.42 45.14 -2.41
C ALA A 553 -22.65 46.32 -1.81
N PRO A 554 -21.65 46.11 -0.93
CA PRO A 554 -20.76 47.18 -0.51
C PRO A 554 -19.95 47.71 -1.70
N PRO A 555 -19.56 49.00 -1.72
CA PRO A 555 -19.68 49.93 -0.59
C PRO A 555 -21.04 50.63 -0.46
N HIS A 556 -21.55 50.75 0.77
CA HIS A 556 -22.73 51.57 1.08
C HIS A 556 -22.72 52.06 2.54
N ALA A 557 -23.48 53.11 2.85
CA ALA A 557 -23.59 53.62 4.21
C ALA A 557 -24.34 52.63 5.14
N MET A 558 -24.06 52.73 6.45
CA MET A 558 -24.81 51.98 7.48
C MET A 558 -26.30 52.35 7.44
N GLN A 559 -27.15 51.45 7.95
CA GLN A 559 -28.58 51.73 8.01
C GLN A 559 -28.88 52.99 8.85
N PRO A 560 -29.78 53.87 8.39
CA PRO A 560 -30.11 55.10 9.11
C PRO A 560 -30.57 54.82 10.55
N GLY A 561 -29.95 55.49 11.52
CA GLY A 561 -30.31 55.37 12.94
C GLY A 561 -29.68 54.17 13.67
N THR A 562 -28.80 53.41 13.02
CA THR A 562 -28.03 52.33 13.66
C THR A 562 -26.63 52.80 14.05
N THR A 563 -26.07 52.19 15.09
CA THR A 563 -24.67 52.39 15.53
C THR A 563 -23.83 51.15 15.22
N GLU A 564 -22.50 51.27 15.24
CA GLU A 564 -21.60 50.11 15.06
C GLU A 564 -21.90 48.98 16.06
N ALA A 565 -22.22 49.33 17.31
CA ALA A 565 -22.59 48.37 18.34
C ALA A 565 -23.85 47.58 17.97
N ASP A 566 -24.82 48.19 17.28
CA ASP A 566 -26.03 47.51 16.84
C ASP A 566 -25.72 46.44 15.77
N TYR A 567 -24.71 46.64 14.93
CA TYR A 567 -24.24 45.63 13.98
C TYR A 567 -23.61 44.43 14.68
N TYR A 568 -22.73 44.64 15.67
CA TYR A 568 -22.08 43.54 16.40
C TYR A 568 -23.03 42.80 17.34
N LEU A 569 -24.08 43.47 17.81
CA LEU A 569 -25.15 42.86 18.61
C LEU A 569 -26.27 42.23 17.76
N GLY A 570 -26.22 42.36 16.43
CA GLY A 570 -27.21 41.78 15.50
C GLY A 570 -28.59 42.46 15.52
N ARG A 571 -28.66 43.75 15.85
CA ARG A 571 -29.91 44.53 16.01
C ARG A 571 -30.33 45.34 14.77
N VAL A 572 -29.71 45.08 13.62
CA VAL A 572 -29.95 45.80 12.35
C VAL A 572 -31.19 45.22 11.65
N ALA A 573 -32.09 46.10 11.16
CA ALA A 573 -33.36 45.71 10.55
C ALA A 573 -33.14 45.02 9.18
N GLY A 574 -33.85 43.92 8.94
CA GLY A 574 -33.52 42.94 7.89
C GLY A 574 -33.11 41.58 8.45
N ALA A 575 -32.87 41.50 9.76
CA ALA A 575 -32.82 40.27 10.53
C ALA A 575 -34.24 39.70 10.77
N GLU A 576 -35.03 39.45 9.73
CA GLU A 576 -35.92 38.29 9.84
C GLU A 576 -34.98 37.09 9.94
N SER A 577 -35.17 36.28 10.98
CA SER A 577 -34.35 35.11 11.27
C SER A 577 -34.12 34.30 10.01
N ALA A 578 -32.93 34.46 9.41
CA ALA A 578 -32.35 33.42 8.60
C ALA A 578 -32.13 32.26 9.58
N GLU A 579 -33.13 31.40 9.71
CA GLU A 579 -32.87 30.00 10.02
C GLU A 579 -31.69 29.59 9.14
N PRO A 580 -30.69 28.87 9.68
CA PRO A 580 -29.59 28.40 8.85
C PRO A 580 -30.21 27.71 7.66
N GLU A 581 -30.00 28.27 6.47
CA GLU A 581 -30.55 27.76 5.23
C GLU A 581 -30.11 26.31 5.17
N SER A 582 -31.04 25.40 5.53
CA SER A 582 -30.78 23.97 5.44
C SER A 582 -30.48 23.74 3.97
N ASP A 583 -29.32 23.18 3.68
CA ASP A 583 -28.90 22.77 2.34
C ASP A 583 -30.12 22.35 1.51
N PRO A 584 -30.29 22.86 0.28
CA PRO A 584 -31.43 22.47 -0.54
C PRO A 584 -31.46 20.95 -0.60
N ALA A 585 -32.55 20.38 -0.08
CA ALA A 585 -32.77 18.95 -0.09
C ALA A 585 -32.47 18.43 -1.51
N PRO A 586 -31.67 17.36 -1.66
CA PRO A 586 -31.31 16.88 -2.98
C PRO A 586 -32.61 16.59 -3.73
N ALA A 587 -32.77 17.25 -4.88
CA ALA A 587 -33.89 17.05 -5.78
C ALA A 587 -34.04 15.53 -5.95
N GLY A 588 -35.21 15.01 -5.54
CA GLY A 588 -35.57 13.62 -5.72
C GLY A 588 -35.53 13.27 -7.20
N GLY A 589 -34.37 12.84 -7.69
CA GLY A 589 -34.20 12.21 -8.97
C GLY A 589 -34.99 10.91 -8.94
N GLY A 590 -36.17 10.94 -9.55
CA GLY A 590 -37.01 9.77 -9.75
C GLY A 590 -36.17 8.65 -10.35
N VAL A 591 -36.05 7.57 -9.59
CA VAL A 591 -35.44 6.32 -10.02
C VAL A 591 -36.24 5.76 -11.19
N ARG A 592 -35.58 5.63 -12.34
CA ARG A 592 -35.83 4.56 -13.31
C ARG A 592 -34.56 3.75 -13.45
#